data_AF-A0AAW1PQJ8-F1
#
_entry.id   AF-A0AAW1PQJ8-F1
#
_cell.length_a   1.000
_cell.length_b   1.000
_cell.length_c   1.000
_cell.angle_alpha   90.00
_cell.angle_beta   90.00
_cell.angle_gamma   90.00
#
_symmetry.space_group_name_H-M   'P 1'
#
loop_
_entity.id
_entity.type
_entity.pdbx_description
1 polymer ?
#
loop_
_entity_poly.entity_id
_entity_poly.type
_entity_poly.pdbx_seq_one_letter_code
_entity_poly.pdbx_strand_id
1 'polypeptide(L)'
;MVYQEPFVGKDAIRGYFTKVSNIIPGDLKFHLDEITSGDPHFVGVKWHVDLAGNEFPFSRGCSFYEVDDQGKIRAARDLVEQAVKPGSSALYALKLLTPLIRKLGPKANPANLNNIPTNAILVWGFYAVYLWYIFFSKLAPGAPGITPPPGTFTELYHESINYFYINIFLHWANLPGIPTNAEHPVSEALFNFVNAYSLMLWPLMAADMKSIKIKGKFWWWVGTQFITNVVFLPFMAIREQPAGSFGTLTQSQTDARLAELTAEGPEGDLRMPYYAPAMGAVAAVIGLVSIAWAVVGRPEFGGMPERWDFFVSSFTGNRVFYAFFLDLAFYTTWQIIFMRRAEGKYRFVPFAGLAAWLIVGGPSKRT
;
A
#
# COMPACT_ATOMS: atom_id res chain seq x y z
N MET A 1 26.40 19.00 -5.70
CA MET A 1 27.46 18.10 -5.18
C MET A 1 26.83 16.98 -4.35
N VAL A 2 27.25 15.73 -4.56
CA VAL A 2 26.71 14.56 -3.86
C VAL A 2 27.82 13.97 -2.99
N TYR A 3 27.79 14.25 -1.70
CA TYR A 3 28.70 13.69 -0.70
C TYR A 3 27.89 13.23 0.52
N GLN A 4 28.20 12.05 1.05
CA GLN A 4 27.45 11.43 2.15
C GLN A 4 27.88 11.94 3.53
N GLU A 5 29.13 12.42 3.66
CA GLU A 5 29.71 12.93 4.90
C GLU A 5 30.32 14.32 4.68
N PRO A 6 30.37 15.18 5.72
CA PRO A 6 30.95 16.51 5.62
C PRO A 6 32.48 16.45 5.45
N PHE A 7 33.02 17.22 4.51
CA PHE A 7 34.47 17.42 4.40
C PHE A 7 34.96 18.37 5.49
N VAL A 8 36.02 18.00 6.21
CA VAL A 8 36.64 18.83 7.25
C VAL A 8 38.09 19.13 6.86
N GLY A 9 38.44 20.42 6.82
CA GLY A 9 39.78 20.89 6.51
C GLY A 9 40.06 21.11 5.02
N LYS A 10 41.06 21.95 4.72
CA LYS A 10 41.37 22.40 3.36
C LYS A 10 41.85 21.27 2.45
N ASP A 11 42.56 20.28 3.00
CA ASP A 11 43.15 19.20 2.19
C ASP A 11 42.10 18.21 1.70
N ALA A 12 41.09 17.91 2.52
CA ALA A 12 39.95 17.08 2.11
C ALA A 12 39.13 17.75 0.99
N ILE A 13 38.88 19.06 1.14
CA ILE A 13 38.17 19.86 0.13
C ILE A 13 38.97 19.93 -1.18
N ARG A 14 40.29 20.18 -1.09
CA ARG A 14 41.17 20.22 -2.27
C ARG A 14 41.18 18.88 -2.99
N GLY A 15 41.32 17.77 -2.26
CA GLY A 15 41.27 16.42 -2.84
C GLY A 15 39.94 16.13 -3.54
N TYR A 16 38.82 16.57 -2.96
CA TYR A 16 37.51 16.45 -3.59
C TYR A 16 37.43 17.25 -4.90
N PHE A 17 37.85 18.52 -4.92
CA PHE A 17 37.82 19.32 -6.14
C PHE A 17 38.74 18.77 -7.24
N THR A 18 39.92 18.26 -6.90
CA THR A 18 40.80 17.58 -7.87
C THR A 18 40.14 16.32 -8.45
N LYS A 19 39.42 15.55 -7.63
CA LYS A 19 38.66 14.39 -8.13
C LYS A 19 37.53 14.82 -9.06
N VAL A 20 36.79 15.88 -8.69
CA VAL A 20 35.70 16.44 -9.49
C VAL A 20 36.22 16.96 -10.83
N SER A 21 37.32 17.72 -10.85
CA SER A 21 37.91 18.26 -12.09
C SER A 21 38.43 17.19 -13.04
N ASN A 22 38.81 16.00 -12.54
CA ASN A 22 39.24 14.88 -13.37
C ASN A 22 38.08 14.08 -13.98
N ILE A 23 36.87 14.19 -13.40
CA ILE A 23 35.68 13.43 -13.81
C ILE A 23 34.78 14.28 -14.69
N ILE A 24 34.67 15.57 -14.40
CA ILE A 24 33.77 16.49 -15.08
C ILE A 24 34.41 16.96 -16.41
N PRO A 25 33.67 16.92 -17.53
CA PRO A 25 34.17 17.41 -18.80
C PRO A 25 34.40 18.94 -18.77
N GLY A 26 35.41 19.41 -19.51
CA GLY A 26 35.88 20.80 -19.44
C GLY A 26 34.91 21.87 -19.96
N ASP A 27 33.80 21.46 -20.56
CA ASP A 27 32.71 22.31 -21.07
C ASP A 27 31.54 22.48 -20.09
N LEU A 28 31.63 21.87 -18.89
CA LEU A 28 30.69 22.06 -17.80
C LEU A 28 30.99 23.36 -17.05
N LYS A 29 29.99 24.25 -16.93
CA LYS A 29 30.12 25.57 -16.30
C LYS A 29 29.18 25.70 -15.11
N PHE A 30 29.71 26.18 -13.98
CA PHE A 30 28.91 26.61 -12.85
C PHE A 30 28.55 28.09 -13.00
N HIS A 31 27.25 28.38 -13.02
CA HIS A 31 26.71 29.73 -13.12
C HIS A 31 26.14 30.16 -11.77
N LEU A 32 26.54 31.34 -11.31
CA LEU A 32 25.94 31.98 -10.13
C LEU A 32 24.75 32.81 -10.60
N ASP A 33 23.58 32.51 -10.06
CA ASP A 33 22.33 33.20 -10.43
C ASP A 33 22.13 34.44 -9.58
N GLU A 34 22.17 34.28 -8.25
CA GLU A 34 21.92 35.35 -7.29
C GLU A 34 22.71 35.13 -6.00
N ILE A 35 23.02 36.22 -5.32
CA ILE A 35 23.76 36.24 -4.05
C ILE A 35 23.03 37.16 -3.06
N THR A 36 22.84 36.71 -1.83
CA THR A 36 22.25 37.52 -0.76
C THR A 36 23.20 38.66 -0.33
N SER A 37 22.65 39.81 0.04
CA SER A 37 23.40 40.95 0.58
C SER A 37 22.83 41.41 1.93
N GLY A 38 23.65 42.09 2.73
CA GLY A 38 23.23 42.73 4.00
C GLY A 38 23.76 42.09 5.28
N ASP A 39 24.29 40.87 5.23
CA ASP A 39 24.98 40.21 6.34
C ASP A 39 26.47 40.02 5.98
N PRO A 40 27.43 40.50 6.80
CA PRO A 40 28.86 40.40 6.50
C PRO A 40 29.44 39.00 6.73
N HIS A 41 28.75 38.10 7.44
CA HIS A 41 29.24 36.78 7.84
C HIS A 41 28.48 35.62 7.19
N PHE A 42 27.28 35.84 6.67
CA PHE A 42 26.46 34.78 6.06
C PHE A 42 26.03 35.13 4.63
N VAL A 43 26.32 34.22 3.68
CA VAL A 43 26.00 34.42 2.26
C VAL A 43 25.26 33.21 1.70
N GLY A 44 24.07 33.44 1.15
CA GLY A 44 23.35 32.49 0.31
C GLY A 44 23.62 32.75 -1.16
N VAL A 45 23.86 31.69 -1.93
CA VAL A 45 24.16 31.75 -3.35
C VAL A 45 23.25 30.77 -4.09
N LYS A 46 22.49 31.25 -5.08
CA LYS A 46 21.79 30.38 -6.04
C LYS A 46 22.69 30.12 -7.23
N TRP A 47 22.67 28.90 -7.73
CA TRP A 47 23.49 28.51 -8.87
C TRP A 47 22.81 27.42 -9.71
N HIS A 48 23.23 27.32 -10.96
CA HIS A 48 22.91 26.20 -11.85
C HIS A 48 24.17 25.76 -12.61
N VAL A 49 24.11 24.58 -13.21
CA VAL A 49 25.20 24.06 -14.04
C VAL A 49 24.73 23.94 -15.49
N ASP A 50 25.51 24.54 -16.38
CA ASP A 50 25.35 24.47 -17.83
C ASP A 50 26.35 23.47 -18.42
N LEU A 51 25.93 22.76 -19.46
CA LEU A 51 26.82 21.91 -20.26
C LEU A 51 26.63 22.27 -21.74
N ALA A 52 27.70 22.78 -22.37
CA ALA A 52 27.73 23.14 -23.79
C ALA A 52 26.61 24.09 -24.24
N GLY A 53 26.21 25.05 -23.40
CA GLY A 53 25.19 26.06 -23.71
C GLY A 53 23.75 25.58 -23.53
N ASN A 54 23.56 24.39 -22.95
CA ASN A 54 22.25 23.88 -22.55
C ASN A 54 22.21 23.67 -21.04
N GLU A 55 21.10 24.08 -20.44
CA GLU A 55 20.86 23.89 -19.01
C GLU A 55 20.83 22.39 -18.66
N PHE A 56 21.72 21.95 -17.77
CA PHE A 56 21.82 20.55 -17.40
C PHE A 56 20.63 20.15 -16.51
N PRO A 57 19.90 19.05 -16.79
CA PRO A 57 18.76 18.65 -15.98
C PRO A 57 19.19 18.28 -14.55
N PHE A 58 18.41 18.72 -13.55
CA PHE A 58 18.66 18.49 -12.11
C PHE A 58 19.95 19.11 -11.58
N SER A 59 20.39 20.21 -12.19
CA SER A 59 21.68 20.84 -11.92
C SER A 59 21.61 22.14 -11.15
N ARG A 60 20.40 22.53 -10.70
CA ARG A 60 20.17 23.72 -9.90
C ARG A 60 20.46 23.45 -8.43
N GLY A 61 20.86 24.48 -7.71
CA GLY A 61 21.08 24.39 -6.29
C GLY A 61 21.16 25.75 -5.62
N CYS A 62 21.28 25.70 -4.29
CA CYS A 62 21.69 26.84 -3.50
C CYS A 62 22.74 26.42 -2.49
N SER A 63 23.68 27.30 -2.20
CA SER A 63 24.74 27.09 -1.23
C SER A 63 24.71 28.20 -0.19
N PHE A 64 24.93 27.82 1.06
CA PHE A 64 25.09 28.74 2.18
C PHE A 64 26.54 28.72 2.65
N TYR A 65 27.14 29.89 2.78
CA TYR A 65 28.51 30.08 3.21
C TYR A 65 28.56 30.91 4.49
N GLU A 66 29.40 30.47 5.42
CA GLU A 66 29.83 31.28 6.56
C GLU A 66 31.19 31.85 6.24
N VAL A 67 31.34 33.16 6.39
CA VAL A 67 32.51 33.93 6.02
C VAL A 67 33.06 34.63 7.26
N ASP A 68 34.38 34.72 7.38
CA ASP A 68 35.01 35.46 8.46
C ASP A 68 35.26 36.94 8.13
N ASP A 69 35.73 37.70 9.12
CA ASP A 69 36.03 39.13 8.97
C ASP A 69 37.08 39.44 7.87
N GLN A 70 37.81 38.42 7.39
CA GLN A 70 38.78 38.53 6.31
C GLN A 70 38.20 38.11 4.95
N GLY A 71 36.90 37.80 4.87
CA GLY A 71 36.26 37.32 3.65
C GLY A 71 36.53 35.85 3.33
N LYS A 72 37.06 35.06 4.27
CA LYS A 72 37.36 33.64 4.03
C LYS A 72 36.18 32.75 4.44
N ILE A 73 35.85 31.80 3.56
CA ILE A 73 34.82 30.79 3.84
C ILE A 73 35.30 29.86 4.96
N ARG A 74 34.57 29.86 6.08
CA ARG A 74 34.77 28.96 7.22
C ARG A 74 33.93 27.69 7.12
N ALA A 75 32.72 27.81 6.60
CA ALA A 75 31.82 26.69 6.38
C ALA A 75 31.03 26.88 5.08
N ALA A 76 30.69 25.78 4.43
CA ALA A 76 29.84 25.75 3.25
C ALA A 76 28.83 24.62 3.40
N ARG A 77 27.59 24.87 2.98
CA ARG A 77 26.54 23.86 2.90
C ARG A 77 25.83 24.00 1.57
N ASP A 78 25.90 22.94 0.76
CA ASP A 78 25.23 22.90 -0.54
C ASP A 78 23.90 22.15 -0.45
N LEU A 79 22.88 22.70 -1.08
CA LEU A 79 21.60 22.06 -1.35
C LEU A 79 21.43 21.96 -2.86
N VAL A 80 21.31 20.74 -3.36
CA VAL A 80 21.17 20.44 -4.79
C VAL A 80 19.74 20.00 -5.04
N GLU A 81 19.19 20.36 -6.19
CA GLU A 81 17.92 19.82 -6.64
C GLU A 81 17.95 18.28 -6.63
N GLN A 82 16.98 17.68 -5.94
CA GLN A 82 16.84 16.22 -5.93
C GLN A 82 16.29 15.76 -7.29
N ALA A 83 16.91 14.74 -7.88
CA ALA A 83 16.47 14.12 -9.14
C ALA A 83 15.04 13.56 -9.09
N VAL A 84 14.47 13.42 -7.89
CA VAL A 84 13.12 12.93 -7.66
C VAL A 84 12.34 14.02 -6.93
N LYS A 85 11.45 14.70 -7.66
CA LYS A 85 10.35 15.46 -7.03
C LYS A 85 9.20 14.46 -6.82
N PRO A 86 9.02 13.90 -5.61
CA PRO A 86 7.77 13.22 -5.33
C PRO A 86 6.67 14.28 -5.44
N GLY A 87 5.89 14.20 -6.50
CA GLY A 87 4.93 15.23 -6.87
C GLY A 87 3.86 15.48 -5.80
N SER A 88 2.84 16.22 -6.19
CA SER A 88 1.65 16.54 -5.38
C SER A 88 1.04 15.33 -4.64
N SER A 89 1.21 14.11 -5.14
CA SER A 89 0.82 12.84 -4.50
C SER A 89 1.47 12.60 -3.12
N ALA A 90 2.75 12.94 -2.92
CA ALA A 90 3.39 12.81 -1.60
C ALA A 90 2.88 13.88 -0.62
N LEU A 91 2.55 15.08 -1.11
CA LEU A 91 1.91 16.14 -0.33
C LEU A 91 0.46 15.77 0.01
N TYR A 92 -0.28 15.09 -0.87
CA TYR A 92 -1.60 14.55 -0.57
C TYR A 92 -1.53 13.42 0.46
N ALA A 93 -0.56 12.50 0.35
CA ALA A 93 -0.31 11.48 1.36
C ALA A 93 0.05 12.11 2.72
N LEU A 94 0.93 13.13 2.72
CA LEU A 94 1.27 13.87 3.93
C LEU A 94 0.05 14.62 4.48
N LYS A 95 -0.80 15.23 3.65
CA LYS A 95 -2.06 15.88 4.05
C LYS A 95 -3.07 14.89 4.61
N LEU A 96 -3.13 13.66 4.09
CA LEU A 96 -3.93 12.55 4.63
C LEU A 96 -3.40 12.07 5.99
N LEU A 97 -2.08 12.03 6.15
CA LEU A 97 -1.40 11.61 7.38
C LEU A 97 -1.33 12.73 8.44
N THR A 98 -1.40 13.99 8.03
CA THR A 98 -1.34 15.17 8.91
C THR A 98 -2.39 15.15 10.02
N PRO A 99 -3.68 14.86 9.76
CA PRO A 99 -4.66 14.71 10.84
C PRO A 99 -4.32 13.52 11.76
N LEU A 100 -3.70 12.44 11.26
CA LEU A 100 -3.24 11.31 12.07
C LEU A 100 -2.10 11.74 13.02
N ILE A 101 -1.10 12.44 12.50
CA ILE A 101 0.06 12.95 13.24
C ILE A 101 -0.39 13.99 14.29
N ARG A 102 -1.31 14.89 13.93
CA ARG A 102 -1.87 15.89 14.85
C ARG A 102 -2.75 15.28 15.94
N LYS A 103 -3.48 14.18 15.66
CA LYS A 103 -4.30 13.46 16.65
C LYS A 103 -3.46 12.61 17.61
N LEU A 104 -2.25 12.22 17.22
CA LEU A 104 -1.33 11.48 18.08
C LEU A 104 -0.79 12.36 19.23
N GLY A 105 -0.66 13.67 19.04
CA GLY A 105 -0.38 14.65 20.10
C GLY A 105 0.75 14.22 21.08
N PRO A 106 0.70 14.64 22.36
CA PRO A 106 1.65 14.20 23.40
C PRO A 106 1.62 12.68 23.68
N LYS A 107 0.66 11.93 23.11
CA LYS A 107 0.61 10.46 23.24
C LYS A 107 1.62 9.74 22.34
N ALA A 108 2.28 10.46 21.42
CA ALA A 108 3.48 10.01 20.73
C ALA A 108 4.74 10.04 21.62
N ASN A 109 4.62 10.36 22.92
CA ASN A 109 5.70 10.19 23.88
C ASN A 109 6.05 8.69 23.98
N PRO A 110 7.31 8.27 23.73
CA PRO A 110 7.71 6.87 23.79
C PRO A 110 7.47 6.21 25.16
N ALA A 111 7.29 6.99 26.24
CA ALA A 111 6.87 6.48 27.55
C ALA A 111 5.46 5.81 27.54
N ASN A 112 4.60 6.12 26.57
CA ASN A 112 3.28 5.48 26.39
C ASN A 112 3.34 4.20 25.54
N LEU A 113 4.50 3.86 24.94
CA LEU A 113 4.69 2.63 24.15
C LEU A 113 4.77 1.37 25.03
N ASN A 114 4.95 1.53 26.35
CA ASN A 114 5.20 0.43 27.29
C ASN A 114 4.04 -0.57 27.45
N ASN A 115 2.85 -0.28 26.90
CA ASN A 115 1.66 -1.13 27.03
C ASN A 115 1.06 -1.58 25.68
N ILE A 116 1.77 -1.46 24.55
CA ILE A 116 1.30 -2.03 23.29
C ILE A 116 1.55 -3.55 23.29
N PRO A 117 0.53 -4.40 23.10
CA PRO A 117 0.72 -5.85 23.08
C PRO A 117 1.75 -6.26 22.03
N THR A 118 2.61 -7.23 22.36
CA THR A 118 3.65 -7.74 21.46
C THR A 118 3.10 -8.13 20.09
N ASN A 119 1.92 -8.77 20.04
CA ASN A 119 1.26 -9.13 18.79
C ASN A 119 0.95 -7.91 17.91
N ALA A 120 0.48 -6.80 18.51
CA ALA A 120 0.20 -5.58 17.76
C ALA A 120 1.49 -4.96 17.22
N ILE A 121 2.58 -4.97 17.99
CA ILE A 121 3.91 -4.50 17.55
C ILE A 121 4.39 -5.35 16.36
N LEU A 122 4.28 -6.67 16.46
CA LEU A 122 4.70 -7.58 15.39
C LEU A 122 3.91 -7.35 14.09
N VAL A 123 2.59 -7.17 14.17
CA VAL A 123 1.77 -6.92 12.97
C VAL A 123 2.02 -5.52 12.39
N TRP A 124 2.23 -4.49 13.22
CA TRP A 124 2.64 -3.17 12.74
C TRP A 124 4.03 -3.17 12.09
N GLY A 125 4.98 -3.90 12.67
CA GLY A 125 6.30 -4.11 12.07
C GLY A 125 6.20 -4.84 10.73
N PHE A 126 5.39 -5.90 10.67
CA PHE A 126 5.10 -6.60 9.42
C PHE A 126 4.47 -5.67 8.37
N TYR A 127 3.53 -4.81 8.77
CA TYR A 127 2.95 -3.81 7.88
C TYR A 127 3.98 -2.81 7.34
N ALA A 128 4.90 -2.32 8.19
CA ALA A 128 5.96 -1.43 7.76
C ALA A 128 6.91 -2.11 6.75
N VAL A 129 7.27 -3.37 7.00
CA VAL A 129 8.09 -4.18 6.07
C VAL A 129 7.33 -4.42 4.76
N TYR A 130 6.04 -4.73 4.82
CA TYR A 130 5.19 -4.91 3.63
C TYR A 130 5.11 -3.64 2.78
N LEU A 131 4.84 -2.48 3.41
CA LEU A 131 4.81 -1.21 2.70
C LEU A 131 6.18 -0.89 2.08
N TRP A 132 7.26 -1.09 2.83
CA TRP A 132 8.61 -0.92 2.29
C TRP A 132 8.85 -1.83 1.07
N TYR A 133 8.49 -3.11 1.17
CA TYR A 133 8.68 -4.11 0.13
C TYR A 133 7.93 -3.77 -1.16
N ILE A 134 6.68 -3.30 -1.07
CA ILE A 134 5.84 -3.01 -2.24
C ILE A 134 6.11 -1.62 -2.82
N PHE A 135 6.21 -0.61 -1.97
CA PHE A 135 6.24 0.77 -2.44
C PHE A 135 7.66 1.26 -2.73
N PHE A 136 8.67 0.82 -1.98
CA PHE A 136 9.99 1.44 -2.00
C PHE A 136 11.11 0.48 -2.45
N SER A 137 10.96 -0.81 -2.18
CA SER A 137 11.99 -1.81 -2.47
C SER A 137 12.06 -2.15 -3.96
N LYS A 138 13.27 -2.50 -4.40
CA LYS A 138 13.53 -3.11 -5.72
C LYS A 138 13.57 -4.64 -5.67
N LEU A 139 13.39 -5.24 -4.49
CA LEU A 139 13.44 -6.69 -4.30
C LEU A 139 12.22 -7.42 -4.86
N ALA A 140 11.09 -6.74 -4.89
CA ALA A 140 9.85 -7.29 -5.38
C ALA A 140 9.81 -7.13 -6.93
N PRO A 141 9.10 -7.98 -7.70
CA PRO A 141 9.05 -7.91 -9.17
C PRO A 141 8.37 -6.65 -9.76
N GLY A 142 8.94 -6.04 -10.80
CA GLY A 142 8.45 -4.79 -11.39
C GLY A 142 8.96 -3.51 -10.71
N ALA A 143 8.50 -2.35 -11.17
CA ALA A 143 8.94 -1.07 -10.61
C ALA A 143 8.34 -0.85 -9.19
N PRO A 144 9.03 -0.11 -8.29
CA PRO A 144 8.47 0.22 -6.97
C PRO A 144 7.11 0.92 -7.08
N GLY A 145 6.18 0.63 -6.16
CA GLY A 145 4.81 1.15 -6.22
C GLY A 145 4.68 2.68 -6.16
N ILE A 146 5.71 3.40 -5.66
CA ILE A 146 5.77 4.87 -5.72
C ILE A 146 6.08 5.42 -7.12
N THR A 147 6.65 4.58 -7.98
CA THR A 147 7.05 4.91 -9.37
C THR A 147 6.49 3.85 -10.31
N PRO A 148 5.15 3.71 -10.41
CA PRO A 148 4.57 2.70 -11.29
C PRO A 148 4.80 3.09 -12.75
N PRO A 149 4.96 2.11 -13.65
CA PRO A 149 5.04 2.37 -15.09
C PRO A 149 3.79 3.11 -15.60
N PRO A 150 3.91 3.91 -16.68
CA PRO A 150 2.76 4.54 -17.32
C PRO A 150 1.67 3.51 -17.66
N GLY A 151 0.41 3.84 -17.43
CA GLY A 151 -0.73 2.96 -17.72
C GLY A 151 -1.14 2.00 -16.59
N THR A 152 -0.28 1.72 -15.61
CA THR A 152 -0.59 0.78 -14.50
C THR A 152 -1.87 1.16 -13.74
N PHE A 153 -2.06 2.45 -13.43
CA PHE A 153 -3.27 2.90 -12.75
C PHE A 153 -4.49 2.98 -13.68
N THR A 154 -4.27 3.10 -15.00
CA THR A 154 -5.33 3.07 -16.00
C THR A 154 -5.90 1.65 -16.12
N GLU A 155 -5.02 0.64 -16.21
CA GLU A 155 -5.38 -0.78 -16.16
C GLU A 155 -6.19 -1.08 -14.88
N LEU A 156 -5.66 -0.70 -13.71
CA LEU A 156 -6.35 -0.91 -12.44
C LEU A 156 -7.72 -0.20 -12.37
N TYR A 157 -7.84 0.98 -12.99
CA TYR A 157 -9.12 1.69 -13.09
C TYR A 157 -10.10 0.97 -14.01
N HIS A 158 -9.67 0.46 -15.16
CA HIS A 158 -10.51 -0.34 -16.06
C HIS A 158 -10.96 -1.64 -15.39
N GLU A 159 -10.07 -2.34 -14.70
CA GLU A 159 -10.41 -3.53 -13.89
C GLU A 159 -11.44 -3.19 -12.81
N SER A 160 -11.32 -2.02 -12.18
CA SER A 160 -12.30 -1.53 -11.19
C SER A 160 -13.66 -1.22 -11.82
N ILE A 161 -13.73 -0.77 -13.07
CA ILE A 161 -15.00 -0.65 -13.80
C ILE A 161 -15.56 -2.04 -14.12
N ASN A 162 -14.70 -3.00 -14.44
CA ASN A 162 -15.07 -4.39 -14.74
C ASN A 162 -15.26 -5.24 -13.47
N TYR A 163 -15.39 -4.61 -12.30
CA TYR A 163 -15.53 -5.27 -11.01
C TYR A 163 -16.71 -6.25 -10.98
N PHE A 164 -16.40 -7.47 -10.54
CA PHE A 164 -17.23 -8.67 -10.55
C PHE A 164 -17.93 -8.96 -11.87
N TYR A 165 -17.35 -8.50 -12.98
CA TYR A 165 -17.90 -8.62 -14.33
C TYR A 165 -19.29 -8.01 -14.49
N ILE A 166 -19.76 -7.20 -13.53
CA ILE A 166 -21.14 -6.71 -13.49
C ILE A 166 -21.44 -5.91 -14.75
N ASN A 167 -20.61 -4.90 -15.04
CA ASN A 167 -20.81 -4.06 -16.22
C ASN A 167 -20.64 -4.87 -17.52
N ILE A 168 -19.72 -5.83 -17.57
CA ILE A 168 -19.52 -6.70 -18.74
C ILE A 168 -20.81 -7.49 -19.05
N PHE A 169 -21.40 -8.13 -18.04
CA PHE A 169 -22.63 -8.90 -18.21
C PHE A 169 -23.84 -8.00 -18.48
N LEU A 170 -23.92 -6.80 -17.89
CA LEU A 170 -24.97 -5.83 -18.22
C LEU A 170 -24.91 -5.43 -19.69
N HIS A 171 -23.72 -5.14 -20.22
CA HIS A 171 -23.53 -4.86 -21.66
C HIS A 171 -23.94 -6.05 -22.53
N TRP A 172 -23.56 -7.28 -22.17
CA TRP A 172 -23.98 -8.48 -22.90
C TRP A 172 -25.50 -8.71 -22.88
N ALA A 173 -26.15 -8.36 -21.78
CA ALA A 173 -27.61 -8.44 -21.64
C ALA A 173 -28.34 -7.23 -22.23
N ASN A 174 -27.63 -6.28 -22.86
CA ASN A 174 -28.17 -5.02 -23.36
C ASN A 174 -28.93 -4.21 -22.29
N LEU A 175 -28.43 -4.25 -21.05
CA LEU A 175 -28.94 -3.51 -19.90
C LEU A 175 -28.11 -2.24 -19.65
N PRO A 176 -28.70 -1.20 -19.02
CA PRO A 176 -27.96 0.01 -18.66
C PRO A 176 -26.77 -0.30 -17.74
N GLY A 177 -25.60 0.23 -18.06
CA GLY A 177 -24.37 0.06 -17.28
C GLY A 177 -23.32 1.11 -17.64
N ILE A 178 -22.21 1.12 -16.90
CA ILE A 178 -21.07 2.00 -17.23
C ILE A 178 -20.30 1.36 -18.40
N PRO A 179 -19.81 2.14 -19.38
CA PRO A 179 -18.95 1.60 -20.45
C PRO A 179 -17.75 0.84 -19.87
N THR A 180 -17.52 -0.38 -20.37
CA THR A 180 -16.39 -1.21 -19.96
C THR A 180 -15.21 -1.00 -20.90
N ASN A 181 -14.00 -1.05 -20.38
CA ASN A 181 -12.78 -1.10 -21.16
C ASN A 181 -12.21 -2.52 -21.07
N ALA A 182 -11.89 -3.14 -22.20
CA ALA A 182 -11.37 -4.50 -22.20
C ALA A 182 -9.93 -4.52 -21.67
N GLU A 183 -9.67 -5.34 -20.65
CA GLU A 183 -8.33 -5.64 -20.19
C GLU A 183 -7.99 -7.11 -20.44
N HIS A 184 -6.70 -7.46 -20.30
CA HIS A 184 -6.25 -8.81 -20.54
C HIS A 184 -6.96 -9.80 -19.59
N PRO A 185 -7.53 -10.92 -20.09
CA PRO A 185 -8.44 -11.77 -19.32
C PRO A 185 -7.80 -12.40 -18.08
N VAL A 186 -6.48 -12.65 -18.10
CA VAL A 186 -5.75 -13.16 -16.93
C VAL A 186 -5.70 -12.13 -15.80
N SER A 187 -5.54 -10.83 -16.12
CA SER A 187 -5.49 -9.77 -15.12
C SER A 187 -6.89 -9.49 -14.55
N GLU A 188 -7.90 -9.35 -15.42
CA GLU A 188 -9.30 -9.23 -15.01
C GLU A 188 -9.73 -10.42 -14.13
N ALA A 189 -9.31 -11.64 -14.47
CA ALA A 189 -9.56 -12.83 -13.65
C ALA A 189 -8.91 -12.77 -12.28
N LEU A 190 -7.62 -12.44 -12.21
CA LEU A 190 -6.90 -12.34 -10.96
C LEU A 190 -7.52 -11.26 -10.04
N PHE A 191 -7.76 -10.07 -10.58
CA PHE A 191 -8.37 -8.95 -9.87
C PHE A 191 -9.73 -9.34 -9.26
N ASN A 192 -10.62 -9.92 -10.05
CA ASN A 192 -11.95 -10.30 -9.59
C ASN A 192 -11.91 -11.48 -8.61
N PHE A 193 -11.00 -12.44 -8.80
CA PHE A 193 -10.84 -13.57 -7.88
C PHE A 193 -10.35 -13.11 -6.50
N VAL A 194 -9.34 -12.22 -6.46
CA VAL A 194 -8.83 -11.64 -5.21
C VAL A 194 -9.94 -10.89 -4.47
N ASN A 195 -10.73 -10.10 -5.20
CA ASN A 195 -11.85 -9.37 -4.60
C ASN A 195 -12.99 -10.28 -4.13
N ALA A 196 -13.27 -11.38 -4.84
CA ALA A 196 -14.21 -12.40 -4.38
C ALA A 196 -13.73 -13.06 -3.09
N TYR A 197 -12.42 -13.27 -2.93
CA TYR A 197 -11.85 -13.73 -1.68
C TYR A 197 -12.01 -12.67 -0.57
N SER A 198 -11.67 -11.42 -0.84
CA SER A 198 -11.83 -10.28 0.09
C SER A 198 -13.30 -10.11 0.53
N LEU A 199 -14.26 -10.35 -0.37
CA LEU A 199 -15.71 -10.33 -0.08
C LEU A 199 -16.06 -11.30 1.05
N MET A 200 -15.53 -12.52 1.01
CA MET A 200 -15.77 -13.55 2.02
C MET A 200 -15.13 -13.26 3.39
N LEU A 201 -14.15 -12.35 3.45
CA LEU A 201 -13.53 -11.97 4.72
C LEU A 201 -14.47 -11.11 5.59
N TRP A 202 -15.48 -10.46 5.01
CA TRP A 202 -16.42 -9.63 5.79
C TRP A 202 -17.19 -10.41 6.85
N PRO A 203 -17.88 -11.52 6.53
CA PRO A 203 -18.53 -12.34 7.55
C PRO A 203 -17.59 -12.79 8.68
N LEU A 204 -16.32 -13.09 8.37
CA LEU A 204 -15.31 -13.42 9.36
C LEU A 204 -14.96 -12.23 10.25
N MET A 205 -14.73 -11.05 9.66
CA MET A 205 -14.47 -9.82 10.38
C MET A 205 -15.67 -9.41 11.25
N ALA A 206 -16.90 -9.64 10.79
CA ALA A 206 -18.11 -9.36 11.54
C ALA A 206 -18.20 -10.25 12.79
N ALA A 207 -17.94 -11.55 12.64
CA ALA A 207 -17.98 -12.56 13.70
C ALA A 207 -16.70 -12.65 14.56
N ASP A 208 -15.67 -11.85 14.27
CA ASP A 208 -14.42 -11.91 15.04
C ASP A 208 -14.50 -11.14 16.36
N MET A 209 -14.41 -11.88 17.47
CA MET A 209 -14.43 -11.36 18.85
C MET A 209 -13.35 -10.30 19.11
N LYS A 210 -12.12 -10.53 18.64
CA LYS A 210 -11.01 -9.59 18.88
C LYS A 210 -11.27 -8.23 18.22
N SER A 211 -11.97 -8.19 17.10
CA SER A 211 -12.28 -6.99 16.35
C SER A 211 -13.51 -6.22 16.84
N ILE A 212 -14.29 -6.71 17.82
CA ILE A 212 -15.52 -6.03 18.31
C ILE A 212 -15.26 -4.57 18.70
N LYS A 213 -14.10 -4.32 19.31
CA LYS A 213 -13.62 -2.99 19.72
C LYS A 213 -13.33 -2.04 18.56
N ILE A 214 -13.23 -2.52 17.31
CA ILE A 214 -12.86 -1.69 16.15
C ILE A 214 -14.08 -0.88 15.68
N LYS A 215 -13.88 0.43 15.52
CA LYS A 215 -14.90 1.34 14.99
C LYS A 215 -15.02 1.19 13.47
N GLY A 216 -16.25 1.23 12.95
CA GLY A 216 -16.50 1.28 11.51
C GLY A 216 -15.91 0.10 10.73
N LYS A 217 -15.98 -1.14 11.26
CA LYS A 217 -15.45 -2.36 10.60
C LYS A 217 -15.86 -2.48 9.13
N PHE A 218 -17.07 -2.06 8.79
CA PHE A 218 -17.57 -2.06 7.42
C PHE A 218 -16.68 -1.24 6.48
N TRP A 219 -16.25 -0.05 6.90
CA TRP A 219 -15.38 0.81 6.08
C TRP A 219 -13.96 0.26 5.95
N TRP A 220 -13.47 -0.46 6.97
CA TRP A 220 -12.23 -1.22 6.84
C TRP A 220 -12.34 -2.28 5.75
N TRP A 221 -13.42 -3.06 5.77
CA TRP A 221 -13.67 -4.07 4.74
C TRP A 221 -13.88 -3.47 3.34
N VAL A 222 -14.62 -2.36 3.21
CA VAL A 222 -14.74 -1.65 1.92
C VAL A 222 -13.36 -1.23 1.40
N GLY A 223 -12.49 -0.71 2.26
CA GLY A 223 -11.12 -0.37 1.86
C GLY A 223 -10.31 -1.58 1.38
N THR A 224 -10.59 -2.79 1.89
CA THR A 224 -9.90 -4.02 1.46
C THR A 224 -10.41 -4.56 0.13
N GLN A 225 -11.52 -4.03 -0.42
CA GLN A 225 -11.99 -4.36 -1.79
C GLN A 225 -11.23 -3.59 -2.88
N PHE A 226 -10.45 -2.56 -2.53
CA PHE A 226 -9.78 -1.72 -3.53
C PHE A 226 -8.28 -1.56 -3.26
N ILE A 227 -7.88 -1.56 -1.99
CA ILE A 227 -6.47 -1.41 -1.59
C ILE A 227 -6.01 -2.58 -0.70
N THR A 228 -6.76 -3.69 -0.75
CA THR A 228 -6.45 -5.02 -0.20
C THR A 228 -5.64 -4.99 1.09
N ASN A 229 -4.38 -5.43 1.06
CA ASN A 229 -3.52 -5.58 2.23
C ASN A 229 -2.99 -4.26 2.81
N VAL A 230 -2.97 -3.17 2.03
CA VAL A 230 -2.60 -1.85 2.56
C VAL A 230 -3.58 -1.41 3.65
N VAL A 231 -4.85 -1.85 3.54
CA VAL A 231 -5.92 -1.59 4.52
C VAL A 231 -6.11 -2.77 5.49
N PHE A 232 -6.00 -4.02 5.01
CA PHE A 232 -6.25 -5.20 5.85
C PHE A 232 -5.22 -5.37 6.96
N LEU A 233 -3.94 -5.09 6.69
CA LEU A 233 -2.87 -5.22 7.68
C LEU A 233 -3.00 -4.27 8.88
N PRO A 234 -3.28 -2.96 8.68
CA PRO A 234 -3.63 -2.07 9.79
C PRO A 234 -4.84 -2.55 10.58
N PHE A 235 -5.87 -3.09 9.92
CA PHE A 235 -7.01 -3.69 10.62
C PHE A 235 -6.57 -4.84 11.52
N MET A 236 -5.71 -5.75 11.03
CA MET A 236 -5.16 -6.85 11.82
C MET A 236 -4.28 -6.36 12.98
N ALA A 237 -3.54 -5.26 12.79
CA ALA A 237 -2.72 -4.68 13.85
C ALA A 237 -3.59 -4.07 14.98
N ILE A 238 -4.63 -3.31 14.61
CA ILE A 238 -5.59 -2.72 15.56
C ILE A 238 -6.40 -3.83 16.27
N ARG A 239 -6.71 -4.93 15.57
CA ARG A 239 -7.37 -6.11 16.15
C ARG A 239 -6.61 -6.70 17.34
N GLU A 240 -5.29 -6.62 17.34
CA GLU A 240 -4.45 -7.12 18.43
C GLU A 240 -4.23 -6.11 19.57
N GLN A 241 -4.67 -4.85 19.43
CA GLN A 241 -4.54 -3.81 20.47
C GLN A 241 -5.61 -3.94 21.57
N PRO A 242 -5.39 -3.41 22.79
CA PRO A 242 -6.43 -3.37 23.82
C PRO A 242 -7.51 -2.33 23.47
N ALA A 243 -8.71 -2.48 24.04
CA ALA A 243 -9.74 -1.45 23.92
C ALA A 243 -9.26 -0.13 24.57
N GLY A 244 -9.74 1.00 24.05
CA GLY A 244 -9.26 2.34 24.42
C GLY A 244 -8.01 2.80 23.66
N SER A 245 -7.37 1.91 22.88
CA SER A 245 -6.30 2.27 21.94
C SER A 245 -6.82 3.10 20.76
N PHE A 246 -5.91 3.74 20.03
CA PHE A 246 -6.25 4.48 18.82
C PHE A 246 -7.06 3.62 17.83
N GLY A 247 -8.17 4.17 17.30
CA GLY A 247 -9.06 3.44 16.38
C GLY A 247 -10.02 2.44 17.05
N THR A 248 -9.95 2.25 18.37
CA THR A 248 -10.82 1.34 19.12
C THR A 248 -11.84 2.08 20.01
N LEU A 249 -12.93 1.39 20.33
CA LEU A 249 -13.91 1.77 21.35
C LEU A 249 -13.27 1.72 22.74
N THR A 250 -13.84 2.43 23.72
CA THR A 250 -13.43 2.27 25.12
C THR A 250 -13.78 0.87 25.63
N GLN A 251 -13.23 0.45 26.77
CA GLN A 251 -13.54 -0.85 27.37
C GLN A 251 -15.05 -0.98 27.63
N SER A 252 -15.65 -0.01 28.32
CA SER A 252 -17.10 0.02 28.60
C SER A 252 -17.97 -0.05 27.32
N GLN A 253 -17.59 0.66 26.25
CA GLN A 253 -18.30 0.58 24.97
C GLN A 253 -18.15 -0.78 24.30
N THR A 254 -16.97 -1.40 24.43
CA THR A 254 -16.70 -2.73 23.88
C THR A 254 -17.52 -3.79 24.61
N ASP A 255 -17.60 -3.71 25.94
CA ASP A 255 -18.36 -4.64 26.77
C ASP A 255 -19.86 -4.53 26.49
N ALA A 256 -20.39 -3.30 26.36
CA ALA A 256 -21.79 -3.07 25.99
C ALA A 256 -22.13 -3.67 24.62
N ARG A 257 -21.26 -3.45 23.62
CA ARG A 257 -21.43 -4.01 22.27
C ARG A 257 -21.34 -5.54 22.26
N LEU A 258 -20.46 -6.11 23.08
CA LEU A 258 -20.36 -7.54 23.22
C LEU A 258 -21.64 -8.12 23.82
N ALA A 259 -22.17 -7.50 24.88
CA ALA A 259 -23.42 -7.92 25.53
C ALA A 259 -24.62 -7.88 24.57
N GLU A 260 -24.73 -6.86 23.73
CA GLU A 260 -25.76 -6.76 22.68
C GLU A 260 -25.66 -7.94 21.70
N LEU A 261 -24.45 -8.26 21.23
CA LEU A 261 -24.22 -9.31 20.24
C LEU A 261 -24.35 -10.73 20.82
N THR A 262 -24.13 -10.91 22.12
CA THR A 262 -24.27 -12.21 22.79
C THR A 262 -25.65 -12.45 23.39
N ALA A 263 -26.45 -11.40 23.60
CA ALA A 263 -27.83 -11.52 24.08
C ALA A 263 -28.74 -12.31 23.12
N GLU A 264 -28.36 -12.45 21.84
CA GLU A 264 -29.12 -13.16 20.81
C GLU A 264 -28.86 -14.69 20.73
N GLY A 265 -28.13 -15.32 21.66
CA GLY A 265 -28.06 -16.79 21.72
C GLY A 265 -27.08 -17.39 22.76
N PRO A 266 -27.15 -18.71 23.04
CA PRO A 266 -26.34 -19.34 24.08
C PRO A 266 -24.90 -19.60 23.59
N GLU A 267 -23.96 -19.21 24.44
CA GLU A 267 -22.54 -19.60 24.51
C GLU A 267 -21.55 -19.01 23.47
N GLY A 268 -20.99 -17.86 23.85
CA GLY A 268 -19.53 -17.64 23.83
C GLY A 268 -18.87 -17.25 22.52
N ASP A 269 -19.54 -17.45 21.38
CA ASP A 269 -19.05 -17.07 20.05
C ASP A 269 -20.04 -16.17 19.32
N LEU A 270 -19.53 -15.11 18.67
CA LEU A 270 -20.33 -14.38 17.71
C LEU A 270 -20.75 -15.34 16.60
N ARG A 271 -22.06 -15.52 16.45
CA ARG A 271 -22.63 -16.29 15.35
C ARG A 271 -22.23 -15.64 14.03
N MET A 272 -22.02 -16.48 13.02
CA MET A 272 -21.87 -16.00 11.65
C MET A 272 -23.12 -15.18 11.26
N PRO A 273 -22.97 -14.01 10.60
CA PRO A 273 -24.12 -13.24 10.16
C PRO A 273 -25.04 -14.05 9.25
N TYR A 274 -26.36 -13.80 9.30
CA TYR A 274 -27.36 -14.54 8.51
C TYR A 274 -27.12 -14.50 7.00
N TYR A 275 -26.45 -13.45 6.49
CA TYR A 275 -26.10 -13.28 5.08
C TYR A 275 -24.80 -14.00 4.67
N ALA A 276 -24.08 -14.62 5.60
CA ALA A 276 -22.82 -15.30 5.32
C ALA A 276 -22.93 -16.38 4.23
N PRO A 277 -23.98 -17.25 4.21
CA PRO A 277 -24.15 -18.22 3.13
C PRO A 277 -24.29 -17.60 1.75
N ALA A 278 -25.07 -16.51 1.63
CA ALA A 278 -25.26 -15.81 0.37
C ALA A 278 -23.95 -15.19 -0.12
N MET A 279 -23.17 -14.55 0.77
CA MET A 279 -21.85 -14.01 0.41
C MET A 279 -20.87 -15.10 -0.03
N GLY A 280 -20.85 -16.24 0.65
CA GLY A 280 -20.04 -17.39 0.26
C GLY A 280 -20.41 -17.92 -1.12
N ALA A 281 -21.72 -18.05 -1.42
CA ALA A 281 -22.21 -18.49 -2.72
C ALA A 281 -21.86 -17.49 -3.84
N VAL A 282 -22.08 -16.19 -3.63
CA VAL A 282 -21.75 -15.15 -4.60
C VAL A 282 -20.25 -15.14 -4.90
N ALA A 283 -19.40 -15.17 -3.86
CA ALA A 283 -17.96 -15.23 -4.04
C ALA A 283 -17.51 -16.50 -4.76
N ALA A 284 -18.11 -17.66 -4.46
CA ALA A 284 -17.80 -18.91 -5.15
C ALA A 284 -18.12 -18.82 -6.65
N VAL A 285 -19.28 -18.26 -7.01
CA VAL A 285 -19.67 -18.05 -8.42
C VAL A 285 -18.68 -17.11 -9.10
N ILE A 286 -18.35 -15.96 -8.50
CA ILE A 286 -17.39 -15.02 -9.08
C ILE A 286 -16.03 -15.69 -9.26
N GLY A 287 -15.53 -16.45 -8.27
CA GLY A 287 -14.26 -17.14 -8.38
C GLY A 287 -14.23 -18.20 -9.49
N LEU A 288 -15.31 -18.96 -9.66
CA LEU A 288 -15.45 -19.90 -10.77
C LEU A 288 -15.51 -19.19 -12.12
N VAL A 289 -16.24 -18.08 -12.20
CA VAL A 289 -16.27 -17.22 -13.40
C VAL A 289 -14.88 -16.68 -13.68
N SER A 290 -14.12 -16.23 -12.69
CA SER A 290 -12.74 -15.75 -12.89
C SER A 290 -11.81 -16.84 -13.42
N ILE A 291 -11.89 -18.07 -12.89
CA ILE A 291 -11.12 -19.19 -13.42
C ILE A 291 -11.47 -19.46 -14.89
N ALA A 292 -12.77 -19.48 -15.23
CA ALA A 292 -13.21 -19.64 -16.61
C ALA A 292 -12.77 -18.44 -17.49
N TRP A 293 -12.88 -17.22 -16.98
CA TRP A 293 -12.52 -15.98 -17.67
C TRP A 293 -11.04 -15.96 -18.05
N ALA A 294 -10.16 -16.41 -17.15
CA ALA A 294 -8.73 -16.54 -17.42
C ALA A 294 -8.43 -17.48 -18.60
N VAL A 295 -9.31 -18.42 -18.93
CA VAL A 295 -9.13 -19.42 -19.99
C VAL A 295 -9.86 -19.08 -21.28
N VAL A 296 -11.11 -18.59 -21.20
CA VAL A 296 -11.96 -18.37 -22.38
C VAL A 296 -12.46 -16.93 -22.55
N GLY A 297 -12.32 -16.08 -21.52
CA GLY A 297 -12.71 -14.68 -21.59
C GLY A 297 -11.86 -13.92 -22.61
N ARG A 298 -12.46 -12.94 -23.30
CA ARG A 298 -11.80 -12.03 -24.23
C ARG A 298 -10.93 -12.73 -25.30
N PRO A 299 -11.52 -13.49 -26.24
CA PRO A 299 -10.77 -14.22 -27.27
C PRO A 299 -9.88 -13.29 -28.14
N GLU A 300 -10.17 -12.00 -28.18
CA GLU A 300 -9.36 -10.97 -28.85
C GLU A 300 -7.93 -10.82 -28.29
N PHE A 301 -7.64 -11.32 -27.07
CA PHE A 301 -6.28 -11.34 -26.49
C PHE A 301 -5.51 -12.65 -26.76
N GLY A 302 -6.05 -13.53 -27.59
CA GLY A 302 -5.37 -14.77 -27.98
C GLY A 302 -5.70 -16.00 -27.12
N GLY A 303 -4.96 -17.07 -27.40
CA GLY A 303 -5.15 -18.39 -26.82
C GLY A 303 -4.33 -18.61 -25.55
N MET A 304 -4.16 -19.88 -25.19
CA MET A 304 -3.43 -20.27 -23.97
C MET A 304 -1.94 -19.86 -23.97
N PRO A 305 -1.20 -19.95 -25.09
CA PRO A 305 0.20 -19.50 -25.14
C PRO A 305 0.34 -18.00 -24.83
N GLU A 306 -0.46 -17.15 -25.46
CA GLU A 306 -0.42 -15.69 -25.26
C GLU A 306 -0.80 -15.32 -23.83
N ARG A 307 -1.76 -16.02 -23.25
CA ARG A 307 -2.17 -15.84 -21.84
C ARG A 307 -1.06 -16.23 -20.88
N TRP A 308 -0.34 -17.30 -21.16
CA TRP A 308 0.81 -17.72 -20.36
C TRP A 308 1.96 -16.71 -20.43
N ASP A 309 2.28 -16.23 -21.63
CA ASP A 309 3.31 -15.21 -21.84
C ASP A 309 2.95 -13.91 -21.11
N PHE A 310 1.69 -13.47 -21.19
CA PHE A 310 1.19 -12.33 -20.43
C PHE A 310 1.33 -12.55 -18.93
N PHE A 311 0.96 -13.74 -18.42
CA PHE A 311 1.06 -14.06 -17.00
C PHE A 311 2.51 -13.95 -16.51
N VAL A 312 3.46 -14.56 -17.21
CA VAL A 312 4.89 -14.54 -16.82
C VAL A 312 5.45 -13.13 -16.88
N SER A 313 5.14 -12.40 -17.95
CA SER A 313 5.58 -11.00 -18.12
C SER A 313 5.01 -10.10 -17.03
N SER A 314 3.71 -10.22 -16.73
CA SER A 314 3.04 -9.40 -15.71
C SER A 314 3.51 -9.75 -14.30
N PHE A 315 3.68 -11.04 -13.99
CA PHE A 315 4.19 -11.46 -12.67
C PHE A 315 5.60 -10.94 -12.39
N THR A 316 6.45 -10.82 -13.42
CA THR A 316 7.84 -10.39 -13.27
C THR A 316 8.02 -8.88 -13.43
N GLY A 317 7.17 -8.22 -14.22
CA GLY A 317 7.30 -6.81 -14.59
C GLY A 317 6.27 -5.86 -13.96
N ASN A 318 5.11 -6.35 -13.52
CA ASN A 318 4.03 -5.52 -12.96
C ASN A 318 3.87 -5.72 -11.45
N ARG A 319 4.21 -4.66 -10.70
CA ARG A 319 4.14 -4.61 -9.22
C ARG A 319 2.73 -4.85 -8.68
N VAL A 320 1.71 -4.30 -9.34
CA VAL A 320 0.31 -4.41 -8.89
C VAL A 320 -0.18 -5.84 -9.11
N PHE A 321 0.07 -6.38 -10.30
CA PHE A 321 -0.23 -7.77 -10.63
C PHE A 321 0.44 -8.74 -9.66
N TYR A 322 1.73 -8.54 -9.36
CA TYR A 322 2.45 -9.31 -8.35
C TYR A 322 1.84 -9.15 -6.94
N ALA A 323 1.44 -7.94 -6.54
CA ALA A 323 0.85 -7.69 -5.23
C ALA A 323 -0.45 -8.47 -5.01
N PHE A 324 -1.24 -8.72 -6.06
CA PHE A 324 -2.42 -9.58 -5.97
C PHE A 324 -2.09 -11.03 -5.55
N PHE A 325 -0.92 -11.58 -5.88
CA PHE A 325 -0.51 -12.89 -5.38
C PHE A 325 -0.16 -12.84 -3.89
N LEU A 326 0.44 -11.75 -3.42
CA LEU A 326 0.62 -11.53 -1.98
C LEU A 326 -0.73 -11.39 -1.28
N ASP A 327 -1.71 -10.76 -1.91
CA ASP A 327 -3.08 -10.70 -1.41
C ASP A 327 -3.67 -12.09 -1.22
N LEU A 328 -3.56 -12.98 -2.21
CA LEU A 328 -4.00 -14.38 -2.07
C LEU A 328 -3.29 -15.11 -0.92
N ALA A 329 -1.97 -14.93 -0.77
CA ALA A 329 -1.20 -15.55 0.30
C ALA A 329 -1.60 -15.04 1.69
N PHE A 330 -1.78 -13.73 1.84
CA PHE A 330 -2.17 -13.14 3.12
C PHE A 330 -3.64 -13.42 3.44
N TYR A 331 -4.55 -13.40 2.47
CA TYR A 331 -5.95 -13.80 2.67
C TYR A 331 -6.07 -15.24 3.13
N THR A 332 -5.23 -16.13 2.60
CA THR A 332 -5.11 -17.51 3.10
C THR A 332 -4.66 -17.54 4.56
N THR A 333 -3.67 -16.73 4.91
CA THR A 333 -3.20 -16.61 6.29
C THR A 333 -4.30 -16.07 7.21
N TRP A 334 -5.05 -15.05 6.77
CA TRP A 334 -6.17 -14.47 7.52
C TRP A 334 -7.32 -15.46 7.68
N GLN A 335 -7.69 -16.18 6.62
CA GLN A 335 -8.65 -17.29 6.67
C GLN A 335 -8.27 -18.26 7.79
N ILE A 336 -7.02 -18.72 7.82
CA ILE A 336 -6.52 -19.64 8.85
C ILE A 336 -6.60 -19.05 10.26
N ILE A 337 -6.37 -17.74 10.41
CA ILE A 337 -6.39 -17.02 11.70
C ILE A 337 -7.82 -16.81 12.21
N PHE A 338 -8.76 -16.45 11.33
CA PHE A 338 -10.17 -16.26 11.71
C PHE A 338 -10.88 -17.59 11.95
N MET A 339 -10.62 -18.60 11.12
CA MET A 339 -11.32 -19.88 11.15
C MET A 339 -10.68 -20.90 12.11
N ARG A 340 -10.13 -20.46 13.25
CA ARG A 340 -9.44 -21.36 14.22
C ARG A 340 -10.27 -22.54 14.70
N ARG A 341 -11.60 -22.37 14.76
CA ARG A 341 -12.57 -23.38 15.21
C ARG A 341 -13.20 -24.19 14.08
N ALA A 342 -12.93 -23.85 12.83
CA ALA A 342 -13.43 -24.61 11.69
C ALA A 342 -12.60 -25.89 11.48
N GLU A 343 -13.23 -26.92 10.94
CA GLU A 343 -12.53 -28.14 10.52
C GLU A 343 -11.41 -27.84 9.52
N GLY A 344 -10.37 -28.67 9.52
CA GLY A 344 -9.18 -28.49 8.66
C GLY A 344 -9.51 -28.38 7.17
N LYS A 345 -10.51 -29.13 6.69
CA LYS A 345 -10.99 -29.12 5.29
C LYS A 345 -11.52 -27.76 4.83
N TYR A 346 -11.97 -26.92 5.76
CA TYR A 346 -12.44 -25.56 5.48
C TYR A 346 -11.34 -24.54 5.76
N ARG A 347 -10.64 -24.71 6.88
CA ARG A 347 -9.64 -23.75 7.36
C ARG A 347 -8.40 -23.68 6.47
N PHE A 348 -7.91 -24.82 5.99
CA PHE A 348 -6.63 -24.94 5.29
C PHE A 348 -6.77 -25.09 3.77
N VAL A 349 -7.99 -25.05 3.23
CA VAL A 349 -8.25 -25.02 1.79
C VAL A 349 -8.53 -23.56 1.40
N PRO A 350 -7.58 -22.84 0.77
CA PRO A 350 -7.73 -21.44 0.46
C PRO A 350 -8.93 -21.20 -0.44
N PHE A 351 -9.66 -20.11 -0.23
CA PHE A 351 -10.81 -19.69 -1.02
C PHE A 351 -12.00 -20.67 -1.01
N ALA A 352 -11.85 -21.86 -1.60
CA ALA A 352 -12.90 -22.87 -1.71
C ALA A 352 -13.34 -23.41 -0.34
N GLY A 353 -12.41 -23.61 0.58
CA GLY A 353 -12.73 -24.03 1.95
C GLY A 353 -13.53 -22.98 2.70
N LEU A 354 -13.17 -21.70 2.57
CA LEU A 354 -13.92 -20.59 3.13
C LEU A 354 -15.31 -20.47 2.50
N ALA A 355 -15.40 -20.48 1.17
CA ALA A 355 -16.67 -20.41 0.46
C ALA A 355 -17.63 -21.51 0.90
N ALA A 356 -17.15 -22.77 0.90
CA ALA A 356 -17.95 -23.92 1.32
C ALA A 356 -18.40 -23.80 2.79
N TRP A 357 -17.51 -23.35 3.69
CA TRP A 357 -17.85 -23.17 5.10
C TRP A 357 -18.91 -22.09 5.31
N LEU A 358 -18.81 -20.97 4.61
CA LEU A 358 -19.80 -19.89 4.64
C LEU A 358 -21.15 -20.37 4.11
N ILE A 359 -21.18 -21.07 2.98
CA ILE A 359 -22.40 -21.63 2.36
C ILE A 359 -23.12 -22.59 3.31
N VAL A 360 -22.38 -23.42 4.04
CA VAL A 360 -22.96 -24.37 5.01
C VAL A 360 -23.47 -23.65 6.26
N GLY A 361 -23.08 -22.39 6.49
CA GLY A 361 -23.51 -21.55 7.61
C GLY A 361 -22.52 -21.47 8.77
N GLY A 362 -21.32 -22.04 8.63
CA GLY A 362 -20.33 -22.15 9.71
C GLY A 362 -20.90 -22.87 10.95
N PRO A 363 -20.43 -22.57 12.18
CA PRO A 363 -20.91 -23.19 13.42
C PRO A 363 -22.38 -22.87 13.78
N SER A 364 -23.14 -22.21 12.90
CA SER A 364 -24.59 -22.05 13.08
C SER A 364 -25.37 -23.35 12.94
N LYS A 365 -24.82 -24.38 12.29
CA LYS A 365 -25.42 -25.72 12.23
C LYS A 365 -24.91 -26.56 13.40
N ARG A 366 -25.72 -26.61 14.48
CA ARG A 366 -25.62 -27.67 15.50
C ARG A 366 -25.86 -29.01 14.80
N THR A 367 -24.87 -29.90 14.84
CA THR A 367 -25.15 -31.35 14.85
C THR A 367 -25.79 -31.72 16.17
#